data_AF-A0A345U9W8-F1
#
_entry.id   AF-A0A345U9W8-F1
#
_cell.length_a   1.000
_cell.length_b   1.000
_cell.length_c   1.000
_cell.angle_alpha   90.00
_cell.angle_beta   90.00
_cell.angle_gamma   90.00
#
_symmetry.space_group_name_H-M   'P 1'
#
loop_
_entity.id
_entity.type
_entity.pdbx_description
1 polymer ?
#
loop_
_entity_poly.entity_id
_entity_poly.type
_entity_poly.pdbx_seq_one_letter_code
_entity_poly.pdbx_strand_id
1 'polypeptide(L)'
;MVKYWPCKQGMSLNHEVAHLFAYIKQKFNGSLSNRTNDNLYIDILNNSVKYRLFSIILVELEILILDLIELNLSIKTIKRLNYKILYDLIQKVVAHFLVEFHVNNYPIILIKGQQYSYLQIILAEYKWLLESLLIYLVFGSMYIDDDIFVFDPKYTPVNHIAILLENLVIQVSNLVIFMILENLKSLSNIAIFLKNNQLCNVSYISIRSLAVFRNSLICQNWIYLYIIQPKYIYSSRYKVWLISSKGLVTKYIYVDRLDDFIKLSRPKLILVALIELQDLVIPQFEKFLLIFIKLILYILVNVFGNGIVIFIRIIRLVIDNWLK
;
A
#
# COMPACT_ATOMS: atom_id res chain seq x y z
N MET A 1 10.10 -6.06 -24.69
CA MET A 1 9.62 -7.45 -24.60
C MET A 1 9.37 -7.75 -23.12
N VAL A 2 8.20 -8.27 -22.75
CA VAL A 2 7.88 -8.57 -21.34
C VAL A 2 8.65 -9.82 -20.93
N LYS A 3 9.45 -9.74 -19.84
CA LYS A 3 10.13 -10.90 -19.26
C LYS A 3 9.18 -11.59 -18.28
N TYR A 4 9.06 -12.92 -18.41
CA TYR A 4 8.20 -13.74 -17.57
C TYR A 4 8.98 -14.48 -16.49
N TRP A 5 8.32 -14.75 -15.38
CA TRP A 5 8.89 -15.49 -14.26
C TRP A 5 8.95 -17.00 -14.56
N PRO A 6 9.96 -17.73 -14.07
CA PRO A 6 10.05 -19.17 -14.24
C PRO A 6 8.86 -19.91 -13.61
N CYS A 7 8.29 -20.85 -14.37
CA CYS A 7 7.08 -21.56 -13.95
C CYS A 7 7.31 -22.65 -12.89
N LYS A 8 8.53 -23.19 -12.82
CA LYS A 8 8.86 -24.35 -11.97
C LYS A 8 10.21 -24.16 -11.28
N GLN A 9 10.40 -24.92 -10.21
CA GLN A 9 11.69 -25.07 -9.54
C GLN A 9 12.79 -25.51 -10.49
N GLY A 10 14.00 -24.97 -10.28
CA GLY A 10 15.18 -25.32 -11.05
C GLY A 10 16.19 -24.17 -11.09
N MET A 11 17.28 -24.38 -11.83
CA MET A 11 18.37 -23.39 -11.92
C MET A 11 17.89 -22.04 -12.47
N SER A 12 16.94 -22.03 -13.41
CA SER A 12 16.37 -20.80 -13.95
C SER A 12 15.64 -19.97 -12.89
N LEU A 13 14.86 -20.62 -12.02
CA LEU A 13 14.17 -19.94 -10.92
C LEU A 13 15.19 -19.34 -9.94
N ASN A 14 16.16 -20.12 -9.51
CA ASN A 14 17.17 -19.67 -8.55
C ASN A 14 17.97 -18.48 -9.09
N HIS A 15 18.30 -18.48 -10.39
CA HIS A 15 18.99 -17.37 -11.03
C HIS A 15 18.13 -16.10 -11.09
N GLU A 16 16.84 -16.22 -11.45
CA GLU A 16 15.92 -15.07 -11.47
C GLU A 16 15.66 -14.52 -10.06
N VAL A 17 15.57 -15.39 -9.05
CA VAL A 17 15.47 -14.98 -7.64
C VAL A 17 16.72 -14.20 -7.22
N ALA A 18 17.92 -14.73 -7.46
CA ALA A 18 19.16 -14.00 -7.13
C ALA A 18 19.24 -12.64 -7.84
N HIS A 19 18.89 -12.59 -9.13
CA HIS A 19 18.83 -11.34 -9.89
C HIS A 19 17.79 -10.37 -9.31
N LEU A 20 16.61 -10.86 -8.91
CA LEU A 20 15.56 -10.05 -8.31
C LEU A 20 16.05 -9.38 -7.01
N PHE A 21 16.68 -10.14 -6.11
CA PHE A 21 17.20 -9.59 -4.85
C PHE A 21 18.31 -8.57 -5.08
N ALA A 22 19.24 -8.86 -5.99
CA ALA A 22 20.28 -7.91 -6.37
C ALA A 22 19.68 -6.62 -6.96
N TYR A 23 18.68 -6.75 -7.84
CA TYR A 23 17.97 -5.62 -8.44
C TYR A 23 17.27 -4.76 -7.37
N ILE A 24 16.53 -5.37 -6.44
CA ILE A 24 15.86 -4.61 -5.37
C ILE A 24 16.87 -3.93 -4.44
N LYS A 25 17.96 -4.62 -4.08
CA LYS A 25 19.03 -4.05 -3.25
C LYS A 25 19.65 -2.81 -3.88
N GLN A 26 19.84 -2.80 -5.21
CA GLN A 26 20.32 -1.61 -5.92
C GLN A 26 19.37 -0.41 -5.82
N LYS A 27 18.05 -0.63 -5.79
CA LYS A 27 17.06 0.46 -5.65
C LYS A 27 17.15 1.17 -4.31
N PHE A 28 17.68 0.53 -3.26
CA PHE A 28 17.82 1.13 -1.93
C PHE A 28 18.80 2.30 -1.90
N ASN A 29 19.73 2.37 -2.86
CA ASN A 29 20.70 3.47 -2.98
C ASN A 29 20.05 4.81 -3.39
N GLY A 30 18.80 4.78 -3.86
CA GLY A 30 18.04 5.99 -4.19
C GLY A 30 17.52 6.74 -2.97
N SER A 31 16.71 7.77 -3.21
CA SER A 31 16.00 8.43 -2.11
C SER A 31 14.97 7.47 -1.49
N LEU A 32 15.01 7.32 -0.16
CA LEU A 32 14.01 6.58 0.63
C LEU A 32 13.05 7.52 1.38
N SER A 33 12.97 8.78 0.94
CA SER A 33 11.98 9.73 1.43
C SER A 33 10.58 9.28 1.05
N ASN A 34 9.63 9.37 1.97
CA ASN A 34 8.25 9.06 1.65
C ASN A 34 7.62 10.15 0.77
N ARG A 35 7.14 9.75 -0.40
CA ARG A 35 6.38 10.60 -1.35
C ARG A 35 4.94 10.10 -1.53
N THR A 36 4.51 9.21 -0.65
CA THR A 36 3.14 8.72 -0.60
C THR A 36 2.26 9.71 0.18
N ASN A 37 0.95 9.55 0.06
CA ASN A 37 0.00 10.36 0.83
C ASN A 37 -0.25 9.79 2.24
N ASP A 38 0.41 8.68 2.59
CA ASP A 38 0.24 8.00 3.88
C ASP A 38 1.46 8.24 4.75
N ASN A 39 1.26 8.37 6.05
CA ASN A 39 2.34 8.31 7.02
C ASN A 39 2.75 6.85 7.24
N LEU A 40 4.05 6.58 7.19
CA LEU A 40 4.62 5.25 7.43
C LEU A 40 5.44 5.27 8.71
N TYR A 41 5.43 4.19 9.49
CA TYR A 41 6.23 4.08 10.73
C TYR A 41 7.72 4.33 10.47
N ILE A 42 8.23 3.88 9.32
CA ILE A 42 9.61 4.12 8.91
C ILE A 42 9.95 5.59 8.68
N ASP A 43 8.98 6.50 8.54
CA ASP A 43 9.25 7.93 8.28
C ASP A 43 9.96 8.64 9.42
N ILE A 44 9.85 8.08 10.62
CA ILE A 44 10.61 8.55 11.78
C ILE A 44 12.12 8.39 11.60
N LEU A 45 12.53 7.43 10.77
CA LEU A 45 13.93 7.11 10.52
C LEU A 45 14.53 8.01 9.45
N ASN A 46 15.83 8.27 9.57
CA ASN A 46 16.60 8.87 8.49
C ASN A 46 16.84 7.87 7.33
N ASN A 47 17.27 8.37 6.16
CA ASN A 47 17.44 7.53 4.98
C ASN A 47 18.55 6.48 5.13
N SER A 48 19.62 6.76 5.86
CA SER A 48 20.71 5.79 6.07
C SER A 48 20.25 4.60 6.92
N VAL A 49 19.43 4.84 7.94
CA VAL A 49 18.85 3.79 8.79
C VAL A 49 17.78 3.01 8.03
N LYS A 50 16.96 3.67 7.20
CA LYS A 50 16.03 2.99 6.28
C LYS A 50 16.76 2.03 5.34
N TYR A 51 17.87 2.47 4.74
CA TYR A 51 18.70 1.63 3.88
C TYR A 51 19.21 0.38 4.60
N ARG A 52 19.72 0.54 5.83
CA ARG A 52 20.20 -0.60 6.63
C ARG A 52 19.06 -1.54 7.00
N LEU A 53 17.92 -1.02 7.46
CA LEU A 53 16.73 -1.83 7.78
C LEU A 53 16.24 -2.63 6.57
N PHE A 54 16.14 -2.01 5.39
CA PHE A 54 15.72 -2.69 4.17
C PHE A 54 16.71 -3.77 3.76
N SER A 55 18.02 -3.51 3.93
CA SER A 55 19.08 -4.48 3.67
C SER A 55 19.01 -5.69 4.61
N ILE A 56 18.78 -5.46 5.91
CA ILE A 56 18.58 -6.53 6.90
C ILE A 56 17.38 -7.38 6.50
N ILE A 57 16.26 -6.77 6.12
CA ILE A 57 15.06 -7.52 5.71
C ILE A 57 15.33 -8.39 4.49
N LEU A 58 16.04 -7.90 3.48
CA LEU A 58 16.40 -8.74 2.34
C LEU A 58 17.27 -9.93 2.76
N VAL A 59 18.28 -9.71 3.60
CA VAL A 59 19.16 -10.80 4.09
C VAL A 59 18.37 -11.85 4.88
N GLU A 60 17.52 -11.42 5.81
CA GLU A 60 16.69 -12.36 6.58
C GLU A 60 15.69 -13.10 5.69
N LEU A 61 15.22 -12.48 4.61
CA LEU A 61 14.34 -13.12 3.64
C LEU A 61 15.09 -14.12 2.76
N GLU A 62 16.34 -13.83 2.37
CA GLU A 62 17.22 -14.79 1.69
C GLU A 62 17.44 -16.04 2.55
N ILE A 63 17.79 -15.85 3.82
CA ILE A 63 17.95 -16.95 4.79
C ILE A 63 16.65 -17.74 4.91
N LEU A 64 15.51 -17.06 5.07
CA LEU A 64 14.20 -17.70 5.12
C LEU A 64 13.95 -18.58 3.89
N ILE A 65 14.22 -18.09 2.68
CA ILE A 65 14.01 -18.87 1.45
C ILE A 65 14.90 -20.11 1.43
N LEU A 66 16.17 -19.97 1.81
CA LEU A 66 17.12 -21.09 1.89
C LEU A 66 16.63 -22.14 2.90
N ASP A 67 16.19 -21.72 4.08
CA ASP A 67 15.61 -22.60 5.10
C ASP A 67 14.39 -23.35 4.56
N LEU A 68 13.48 -22.66 3.86
CA LEU A 68 12.27 -23.28 3.28
C LEU A 68 12.60 -24.34 2.22
N ILE A 69 13.65 -24.08 1.41
CA ILE A 69 14.14 -25.01 0.39
C ILE A 69 14.80 -26.23 1.05
N GLU A 70 15.68 -26.01 2.03
CA GLU A 70 16.38 -27.08 2.75
C GLU A 70 15.41 -28.00 3.50
N LEU A 71 14.39 -27.42 4.13
CA LEU A 71 13.33 -28.16 4.82
C LEU A 71 12.35 -28.87 3.87
N ASN A 72 12.46 -28.66 2.55
CA ASN A 72 11.58 -29.24 1.52
C ASN A 72 10.08 -29.11 1.86
N LEU A 73 9.67 -27.94 2.33
CA LEU A 73 8.29 -27.73 2.76
C LEU A 73 7.32 -27.79 1.57
N SER A 74 6.17 -28.43 1.77
CA SER A 74 5.11 -28.41 0.75
C SER A 74 4.39 -27.05 0.71
N ILE A 75 3.80 -26.70 -0.44
CA ILE A 75 2.97 -25.50 -0.59
C ILE A 75 1.87 -25.44 0.47
N LYS A 76 1.18 -26.56 0.72
CA LYS A 76 0.13 -26.66 1.76
C LYS A 76 0.68 -26.32 3.15
N THR A 77 1.91 -26.73 3.44
CA THR A 77 2.58 -26.43 4.71
C THR A 77 2.88 -24.93 4.84
N ILE A 78 3.34 -24.28 3.76
CA ILE A 78 3.60 -22.84 3.73
C ILE A 78 2.29 -22.06 3.95
N LYS A 79 1.21 -22.40 3.22
CA LYS A 79 -0.12 -21.77 3.42
C LYS A 79 -0.57 -21.86 4.88
N ARG A 80 -0.36 -23.03 5.53
CA ARG A 80 -0.72 -23.26 6.93
C ARG A 80 0.17 -22.50 7.93
N LEU A 81 1.47 -22.46 7.70
CA LEU A 81 2.45 -21.85 8.62
C LEU A 81 2.73 -20.38 8.34
N ASN A 82 2.12 -19.80 7.31
CA ASN A 82 2.36 -18.45 6.81
C ASN A 82 2.42 -17.37 7.91
N TYR A 83 1.46 -17.38 8.86
CA TYR A 83 1.47 -16.45 9.98
C TYR A 83 2.71 -16.59 10.88
N LYS A 84 3.10 -17.85 11.16
CA LYS A 84 4.29 -18.15 11.97
C LYS A 84 5.57 -17.76 11.23
N ILE A 85 5.62 -17.97 9.92
CA ILE A 85 6.74 -17.57 9.05
C ILE A 85 6.90 -16.04 9.06
N LEU A 86 5.81 -15.28 8.86
CA LEU A 86 5.84 -13.82 8.91
C LEU A 86 6.32 -13.33 10.28
N TYR A 87 5.78 -13.91 11.35
CA TYR A 87 6.13 -13.56 12.71
C TYR A 87 7.61 -13.84 13.03
N ASP A 88 8.12 -15.01 12.62
CA ASP A 88 9.54 -15.38 12.77
C ASP A 88 10.46 -14.44 11.98
N LEU A 89 10.10 -14.11 10.73
CA LEU A 89 10.84 -13.14 9.92
C LEU A 89 10.93 -11.78 10.63
N ILE A 90 9.80 -11.27 11.13
CA ILE A 90 9.79 -9.99 11.85
C ILE A 90 10.66 -10.07 13.12
N GLN A 91 10.61 -11.18 13.86
CA GLN A 91 11.45 -11.36 15.05
C GLN A 91 12.94 -11.31 14.72
N LYS A 92 13.36 -12.08 13.72
CA LYS A 92 14.76 -12.12 13.28
C LYS A 92 15.22 -10.74 12.82
N VAL A 93 14.41 -10.03 12.03
CA VAL A 93 14.71 -8.67 11.58
C VAL A 93 14.82 -7.69 12.75
N VAL A 94 13.90 -7.74 13.72
CA VAL A 94 13.98 -6.89 14.93
C VAL A 94 15.28 -7.18 15.69
N ALA A 95 15.60 -8.45 15.94
CA ALA A 95 16.80 -8.83 16.66
C ALA A 95 18.07 -8.35 15.94
N HIS A 96 18.18 -8.62 14.64
CA HIS A 96 19.32 -8.19 13.82
C HIS A 96 19.43 -6.66 13.79
N PHE A 97 18.32 -5.94 13.62
CA PHE A 97 18.31 -4.47 13.66
C PHE A 97 18.82 -3.91 15.00
N LEU A 98 18.42 -4.49 16.14
CA LEU A 98 18.90 -4.03 17.44
C LEU A 98 20.39 -4.27 17.62
N VAL A 99 20.90 -5.41 17.17
CA VAL A 99 22.33 -5.76 17.22
C VAL A 99 23.16 -4.80 16.34
N GLU A 100 22.71 -4.56 15.11
CA GLU A 100 23.38 -3.67 14.14
C GLU A 100 23.54 -2.24 14.67
N PHE A 101 22.58 -1.76 15.46
CA PHE A 101 22.62 -0.43 16.07
C PHE A 101 23.08 -0.45 17.54
N HIS A 102 23.68 -1.55 18.00
CA HIS A 102 24.23 -1.74 19.36
C HIS A 102 23.25 -1.40 20.49
N VAL A 103 21.98 -1.72 20.28
CA VAL A 103 20.90 -1.50 21.24
C VAL A 103 20.84 -2.67 22.22
N ASN A 104 21.80 -2.76 23.14
CA ASN A 104 21.95 -3.94 24.01
C ASN A 104 21.03 -3.94 25.27
N ASN A 105 20.37 -2.83 25.60
CA ASN A 105 19.73 -2.64 26.91
C ASN A 105 18.20 -2.53 26.90
N TYR A 106 17.52 -2.82 25.79
CA TYR A 106 16.06 -2.75 25.74
C TYR A 106 15.46 -4.15 25.66
N PRO A 107 14.74 -4.63 26.69
CA PRO A 107 14.00 -5.89 26.61
C PRO A 107 12.80 -5.69 25.68
N ILE A 108 13.03 -5.87 24.37
CA ILE A 108 11.98 -5.79 23.37
C ILE A 108 11.15 -7.09 23.46
N ILE A 109 10.16 -7.08 24.35
CA ILE A 109 9.20 -8.18 24.48
C ILE A 109 8.29 -8.13 23.26
N LEU A 110 8.11 -9.21 22.53
CA LEU A 110 7.15 -9.19 21.43
C LEU A 110 5.74 -8.91 21.94
N ILE A 111 5.16 -7.84 21.42
CA ILE A 111 3.78 -7.46 21.65
C ILE A 111 2.91 -8.64 21.18
N LYS A 112 2.23 -9.29 22.12
CA LYS A 112 1.19 -10.28 21.79
C LYS A 112 0.09 -9.52 21.04
N GLY A 113 -0.14 -9.89 19.79
CA GLY A 113 -0.85 -9.10 18.77
C GLY A 113 -2.33 -8.76 19.02
N GLN A 114 -2.87 -9.00 20.22
CA GLN A 114 -4.27 -8.75 20.54
C GLN A 114 -4.56 -7.30 20.96
N GLN A 115 -3.55 -6.53 21.38
CA GLN A 115 -3.79 -5.18 21.93
C GLN A 115 -3.87 -4.04 20.89
N TYR A 116 -3.37 -4.24 19.67
CA TYR A 116 -3.24 -3.15 18.69
C TYR A 116 -4.03 -3.41 17.42
N SER A 117 -4.92 -2.48 17.09
CA SER A 117 -5.74 -2.52 15.86
C SER A 117 -4.86 -2.61 14.61
N TYR A 118 -3.74 -1.90 14.57
CA TYR A 118 -2.75 -1.91 13.47
C TYR A 118 -2.21 -3.32 13.17
N LEU A 119 -1.84 -4.10 14.18
CA LEU A 119 -1.36 -5.47 13.99
C LEU A 119 -2.44 -6.37 13.39
N GLN A 120 -3.71 -6.19 13.79
CA GLN A 120 -4.81 -7.00 13.25
C GLN A 120 -5.03 -6.75 11.75
N ILE A 121 -4.98 -5.50 11.30
CA ILE A 121 -5.08 -5.14 9.86
C ILE A 121 -3.96 -5.82 9.09
N ILE A 122 -2.76 -5.63 9.60
CA ILE A 122 -1.55 -5.95 8.88
C ILE A 122 -1.38 -7.46 8.78
N LEU A 123 -1.62 -8.17 9.87
CA LEU A 123 -1.52 -9.62 9.86
C LEU A 123 -2.57 -10.25 8.93
N ALA A 124 -3.74 -9.62 8.77
CA ALA A 124 -4.73 -10.07 7.80
C ALA A 124 -4.30 -9.77 6.35
N GLU A 125 -3.85 -8.56 6.04
CA GLU A 125 -3.51 -8.15 4.68
C GLU A 125 -2.16 -8.68 4.18
N TYR A 126 -1.18 -8.87 5.07
CA TYR A 126 0.18 -9.29 4.70
C TYR A 126 0.30 -10.81 4.59
N LYS A 127 -0.67 -11.55 5.16
CA LYS A 127 -0.73 -13.01 5.06
C LYS A 127 -0.69 -13.45 3.60
N TRP A 128 -1.67 -13.03 2.81
CA TRP A 128 -1.77 -13.46 1.41
C TRP A 128 -0.57 -12.99 0.56
N LEU A 129 -0.02 -11.81 0.85
CA LEU A 129 1.11 -11.26 0.11
C LEU A 129 2.39 -12.07 0.33
N LEU A 130 2.73 -12.37 1.59
CA LEU A 130 3.90 -13.20 1.90
C LEU A 130 3.73 -14.60 1.31
N GLU A 131 2.54 -15.19 1.43
CA GLU A 131 2.25 -16.51 0.85
C GLU A 131 2.59 -16.57 -0.64
N SER A 132 2.00 -15.63 -1.40
CA SER A 132 2.14 -15.56 -2.84
C SER A 132 3.60 -15.33 -3.23
N LEU A 133 4.30 -14.45 -2.51
CA LEU A 133 5.72 -14.19 -2.75
C LEU A 133 6.58 -15.43 -2.47
N LEU A 134 6.38 -16.11 -1.34
CA LEU A 134 7.14 -17.33 -1.03
C LEU A 134 6.88 -18.43 -2.07
N ILE A 135 5.65 -18.57 -2.55
CA ILE A 135 5.33 -19.52 -3.61
C ILE A 135 6.09 -19.17 -4.89
N TYR A 136 6.08 -17.90 -5.32
CA TYR A 136 6.83 -17.44 -6.49
C TYR A 136 8.33 -17.70 -6.36
N LEU A 137 8.92 -17.40 -5.20
CA LEU A 137 10.37 -17.48 -4.99
C LEU A 137 10.87 -18.92 -4.82
N VAL A 138 10.07 -19.80 -4.18
CA VAL A 138 10.48 -21.17 -3.87
C VAL A 138 10.02 -22.19 -4.91
N PHE A 139 8.80 -22.06 -5.46
CA PHE A 139 8.22 -23.08 -6.36
C PHE A 139 8.11 -22.62 -7.81
N GLY A 140 8.01 -21.32 -8.04
CA GLY A 140 7.75 -20.73 -9.36
C GLY A 140 6.28 -20.42 -9.59
N SER A 141 5.97 -19.80 -10.72
CA SER A 141 4.66 -19.19 -10.94
C SER A 141 3.50 -20.17 -11.10
N MET A 142 3.74 -21.38 -11.63
CA MET A 142 2.67 -22.37 -11.92
C MET A 142 1.92 -22.87 -10.66
N TYR A 143 2.45 -22.59 -9.47
CA TYR A 143 1.94 -23.09 -8.20
C TYR A 143 1.05 -22.10 -7.45
N ILE A 144 0.77 -20.94 -8.04
CA ILE A 144 -0.18 -19.97 -7.52
C ILE A 144 -1.59 -20.32 -8.00
N ASP A 145 -2.57 -20.06 -7.14
CA ASP A 145 -3.97 -20.29 -7.47
C ASP A 145 -4.41 -19.30 -8.58
N ASP A 146 -5.02 -19.83 -9.64
CA ASP A 146 -5.34 -19.09 -10.89
C ASP A 146 -6.22 -17.85 -10.66
N ASP A 147 -7.04 -17.84 -9.61
CA ASP A 147 -8.05 -16.80 -9.38
C ASP A 147 -7.49 -15.54 -8.71
N ILE A 148 -6.27 -15.62 -8.15
CA ILE A 148 -5.73 -14.56 -7.31
C ILE A 148 -5.37 -13.29 -8.11
N PHE A 149 -4.81 -13.47 -9.32
CA PHE A 149 -4.34 -12.39 -10.18
C PHE A 149 -4.97 -12.48 -11.57
N VAL A 150 -5.06 -11.36 -12.28
CA VAL A 150 -5.73 -11.28 -13.61
C VAL A 150 -5.01 -12.09 -14.71
N PHE A 151 -3.73 -12.42 -14.52
CA PHE A 151 -2.91 -13.04 -15.55
C PHE A 151 -2.67 -14.53 -15.28
N ASP A 152 -2.62 -15.32 -16.36
CA ASP A 152 -2.27 -16.74 -16.32
C ASP A 152 -0.92 -16.95 -15.61
N PRO A 153 -0.81 -17.89 -14.65
CA PRO A 153 0.44 -18.14 -13.93
C PRO A 153 1.63 -18.46 -14.83
N LYS A 154 1.44 -18.98 -16.05
CA LYS A 154 2.52 -19.21 -17.02
C LYS A 154 3.15 -17.92 -17.52
N TYR A 155 2.41 -16.81 -17.49
CA TYR A 155 2.81 -15.52 -18.02
C TYR A 155 2.92 -14.45 -16.92
N THR A 156 3.29 -14.86 -15.71
CA THR A 156 3.56 -13.91 -14.63
C THR A 156 4.74 -12.98 -15.01
N PRO A 157 4.56 -11.65 -15.05
CA PRO A 157 5.65 -10.72 -15.34
C PRO A 157 6.66 -10.66 -14.18
N VAL A 158 7.96 -10.63 -14.49
CA VAL A 158 9.01 -10.45 -13.45
C VAL A 158 8.78 -9.17 -12.62
N ASN A 159 8.31 -8.11 -13.28
CA ASN A 159 8.00 -6.83 -12.62
C ASN A 159 6.90 -6.96 -11.56
N HIS A 160 5.96 -7.89 -11.72
CA HIS A 160 4.93 -8.12 -10.72
C HIS A 160 5.54 -8.63 -9.41
N ILE A 161 6.47 -9.59 -9.50
CA ILE A 161 7.13 -10.17 -8.32
C ILE A 161 8.07 -9.16 -7.66
N ALA A 162 8.72 -8.31 -8.46
CA ALA A 162 9.47 -7.16 -7.95
C ALA A 162 8.58 -6.20 -7.14
N ILE A 163 7.37 -5.90 -7.64
CA ILE A 163 6.39 -5.09 -6.91
C ILE A 163 6.01 -5.74 -5.58
N LEU A 164 5.76 -7.06 -5.55
CA LEU A 164 5.43 -7.77 -4.32
C LEU A 164 6.58 -7.75 -3.31
N LEU A 165 7.82 -7.98 -3.77
CA LEU A 165 9.00 -7.96 -2.90
C LEU A 165 9.28 -6.56 -2.34
N GLU A 166 9.23 -5.51 -3.18
CA GLU A 166 9.38 -4.11 -2.71
C GLU A 166 8.35 -3.76 -1.66
N ASN A 167 7.09 -4.14 -1.92
CA ASN A 167 6.00 -3.91 -0.99
C ASN A 167 6.22 -4.63 0.33
N LEU A 168 6.64 -5.91 0.30
CA LEU A 168 6.91 -6.68 1.49
C LEU A 168 8.04 -6.07 2.33
N VAL A 169 9.14 -5.63 1.71
CA VAL A 169 10.26 -4.98 2.42
C VAL A 169 9.76 -3.76 3.19
N ILE A 170 8.96 -2.90 2.56
CA ILE A 170 8.42 -1.69 3.20
C ILE A 170 7.44 -2.06 4.32
N GLN A 171 6.57 -3.05 4.08
CA GLN A 171 5.59 -3.54 5.05
C GLN A 171 6.24 -4.12 6.31
N VAL A 172 7.22 -5.01 6.14
CA VAL A 172 8.01 -5.60 7.25
C VAL A 172 8.78 -4.50 7.98
N SER A 173 9.36 -3.53 7.27
CA SER A 173 10.05 -2.40 7.90
C SER A 173 9.11 -1.59 8.79
N ASN A 174 7.91 -1.29 8.32
CA ASN A 174 6.90 -0.58 9.10
C ASN A 174 6.50 -1.37 10.35
N LEU A 175 6.37 -2.70 10.23
CA LEU A 175 6.07 -3.57 11.37
C LEU A 175 7.20 -3.61 12.39
N VAL A 176 8.44 -3.74 11.94
CA VAL A 176 9.62 -3.76 12.82
C VAL A 176 9.69 -2.48 13.64
N ILE A 177 9.55 -1.33 12.99
CA ILE A 177 9.56 -0.04 13.70
C ILE A 177 8.34 0.12 14.60
N PHE A 178 7.15 -0.27 14.15
CA PHE A 178 5.97 -0.31 15.01
C PHE A 178 6.22 -1.13 16.29
N MET A 179 6.77 -2.35 16.17
CA MET A 179 7.05 -3.25 17.28
C MET A 179 8.06 -2.65 18.26
N ILE A 180 9.12 -2.01 17.75
CA ILE A 180 10.12 -1.34 18.59
C ILE A 180 9.48 -0.16 19.33
N LEU A 181 8.74 0.70 18.62
CA LEU A 181 8.16 1.91 19.22
C LEU A 181 7.10 1.60 20.27
N GLU A 182 6.19 0.67 20.00
CA GLU A 182 5.12 0.33 20.94
C GLU A 182 5.64 -0.40 22.18
N ASN A 183 6.77 -1.11 22.07
CA ASN A 183 7.42 -1.72 23.23
C ASN A 183 8.03 -0.72 24.22
N LEU A 184 8.45 0.45 23.73
CA LEU A 184 9.02 1.50 24.59
C LEU A 184 7.94 2.23 25.42
N LYS A 185 6.65 2.07 25.06
CA LYS A 185 5.42 2.59 25.69
C LYS A 185 5.31 4.11 25.86
N SER A 186 6.33 4.77 26.43
CA SER A 186 6.34 6.21 26.67
C SER A 186 7.00 6.98 25.52
N LEU A 187 6.45 8.15 25.20
CA LEU A 187 7.04 9.02 24.17
C LEU A 187 8.44 9.52 24.53
N SER A 188 8.71 9.73 25.81
CA SER A 188 10.03 10.13 26.28
C SER A 188 11.06 9.04 26.01
N ASN A 189 10.73 7.77 26.31
CA ASN A 189 11.64 6.65 26.05
C ASN A 189 11.89 6.47 24.54
N ILE A 190 10.84 6.62 23.72
CA ILE A 190 10.98 6.61 22.27
C ILE A 190 11.93 7.71 21.79
N ALA A 191 11.75 8.95 22.26
CA ALA A 191 12.60 10.06 21.86
C ALA A 191 14.08 9.85 22.28
N ILE A 192 14.31 9.36 23.50
CA ILE A 192 15.65 9.03 24.01
C ILE A 192 16.27 7.91 23.17
N PHE A 193 15.53 6.84 22.89
CA PHE A 193 15.97 5.72 22.07
C PHE A 193 16.40 6.16 20.67
N LEU A 194 15.57 6.96 20.01
CA LEU A 194 15.85 7.43 18.65
C LEU A 194 17.03 8.41 18.59
N LYS A 195 17.19 9.25 19.62
CA LYS A 195 18.27 10.24 19.71
C LYS A 195 19.61 9.60 20.03
N ASN A 196 19.66 8.74 21.05
CA ASN A 196 20.90 8.11 21.51
C ASN A 196 21.51 7.21 20.44
N ASN A 197 20.65 6.51 19.69
CA ASN A 197 21.07 5.58 18.63
C ASN A 197 21.16 6.25 17.25
N GLN A 198 21.00 7.58 17.17
CA GLN A 198 21.06 8.37 15.92
C GLN A 198 20.16 7.84 14.79
N LEU A 199 19.00 7.28 15.14
CA LEU A 199 18.08 6.65 14.19
C LEU A 199 17.16 7.66 13.49
N CYS A 200 16.88 8.76 14.18
CA CYS A 200 15.81 9.69 13.84
C CYS A 200 16.15 10.60 12.65
N ASN A 201 15.12 10.96 11.88
CA ASN A 201 15.16 12.15 11.04
C ASN A 201 15.04 13.42 11.90
N VAL A 202 15.71 14.50 11.50
CA VAL A 202 15.78 15.77 12.23
C VAL A 202 14.39 16.35 12.51
N SER A 203 13.43 16.12 11.61
CA SER A 203 12.04 16.57 11.73
C SER A 203 11.28 15.98 12.92
N TYR A 204 11.74 14.86 13.51
CA TYR A 204 11.04 14.15 14.59
C TYR A 204 11.79 14.17 15.93
N ILE A 205 12.77 15.07 16.11
CA ILE A 205 13.59 15.15 17.34
C ILE A 205 12.76 15.56 18.57
N SER A 206 11.74 16.39 18.40
CA SER A 206 10.97 16.92 19.53
C SER A 206 9.88 15.94 19.99
N ILE A 207 9.58 15.94 21.30
CA ILE A 207 8.47 15.14 21.86
C ILE A 207 7.14 15.53 21.20
N ARG A 208 6.93 16.81 20.90
CA ARG A 208 5.72 17.29 20.20
C ARG A 208 5.60 16.71 18.79
N SER A 209 6.67 16.76 17.99
CA SER A 209 6.67 16.19 16.63
C SER A 209 6.43 14.68 16.66
N LEU A 210 7.03 13.98 17.62
CA LEU A 210 6.81 12.55 17.83
C LEU A 210 5.34 12.24 18.18
N ALA A 211 4.72 13.05 19.04
CA ALA A 211 3.31 12.91 19.42
C ALA A 211 2.37 13.13 18.24
N VAL A 212 2.59 14.19 17.46
CA VAL A 212 1.80 14.46 16.24
C VAL A 212 1.93 13.30 15.25
N PHE A 213 3.15 12.82 15.03
CA PHE A 213 3.41 11.67 14.16
C PHE A 213 2.66 10.42 14.62
N ARG A 214 2.79 10.02 15.89
CA ARG A 214 2.09 8.85 16.44
C ARG A 214 0.57 8.99 16.34
N ASN A 215 0.03 10.17 16.68
CA ASN A 215 -1.41 10.43 16.61
C ASN A 215 -1.92 10.35 15.16
N SER A 216 -1.15 10.87 14.20
CA SER A 216 -1.49 10.80 12.79
C SER A 216 -1.54 9.35 12.28
N LEU A 217 -0.58 8.51 12.68
CA LEU A 217 -0.56 7.08 12.35
C LEU A 217 -1.75 6.34 12.94
N ILE A 218 -2.06 6.59 14.22
CA ILE A 218 -3.23 5.99 14.87
C ILE A 218 -4.51 6.37 14.11
N CYS A 219 -4.73 7.67 13.86
CA CYS A 219 -5.91 8.15 13.15
C CYS A 219 -6.01 7.55 11.74
N GLN A 220 -4.91 7.53 10.99
CA GLN A 220 -4.83 6.91 9.67
C GLN A 220 -5.20 5.42 9.71
N ASN A 221 -4.70 4.66 10.69
CA ASN A 221 -5.01 3.24 10.84
C ASN A 221 -6.49 2.99 11.15
N TRP A 222 -7.11 3.84 11.97
CA TRP A 222 -8.54 3.79 12.25
C TRP A 222 -9.37 4.09 10.99
N ILE A 223 -9.05 5.16 10.26
CA ILE A 223 -9.71 5.49 8.99
C ILE A 223 -9.53 4.35 7.99
N TYR A 224 -8.34 3.77 7.93
CA TYR A 224 -8.05 2.67 7.03
C TYR A 224 -8.94 1.46 7.33
N LEU A 225 -9.03 1.05 8.60
CA LEU A 225 -9.80 -0.11 9.03
C LEU A 225 -11.28 -0.07 8.68
N TYR A 226 -11.91 1.07 8.93
CA TYR A 226 -13.36 1.19 8.88
C TYR A 226 -13.87 1.72 7.54
N ILE A 227 -13.06 2.50 6.82
CA ILE A 227 -13.50 3.21 5.62
C ILE A 227 -12.73 2.74 4.38
N ILE A 228 -11.40 2.80 4.41
CA ILE A 228 -10.58 2.58 3.20
C ILE A 228 -10.49 1.09 2.86
N GLN A 229 -10.24 0.22 3.83
CA GLN A 229 -10.08 -1.21 3.63
C GLN A 229 -11.33 -1.87 3.04
N PRO A 230 -12.56 -1.64 3.55
CA PRO A 230 -13.76 -2.22 2.92
C PRO A 230 -13.96 -1.76 1.48
N LYS A 231 -13.67 -0.48 1.18
CA LYS A 231 -13.70 0.07 -0.18
C LYS A 231 -12.69 -0.62 -1.10
N TYR A 232 -11.49 -0.91 -0.61
CA TYR A 232 -10.46 -1.63 -1.37
C TYR A 232 -10.82 -3.09 -1.61
N ILE A 233 -11.41 -3.77 -0.62
CA ILE A 233 -11.93 -5.13 -0.77
C ILE A 233 -13.04 -5.15 -1.85
N TYR A 234 -14.02 -4.25 -1.74
CA TYR A 234 -15.11 -4.15 -2.70
C TYR A 234 -14.62 -3.87 -4.14
N SER A 235 -13.65 -2.98 -4.30
CA SER A 235 -13.09 -2.64 -5.61
C SER A 235 -12.01 -3.59 -6.13
N SER A 236 -11.72 -4.69 -5.41
CA SER A 236 -10.64 -5.64 -5.75
C SER A 236 -9.29 -4.95 -5.98
N ARG A 237 -9.02 -3.89 -5.21
CA ARG A 237 -7.79 -3.10 -5.29
C ARG A 237 -6.93 -3.36 -4.07
N TYR A 238 -5.65 -3.58 -4.30
CA TYR A 238 -4.65 -3.67 -3.24
C TYR A 238 -3.60 -2.58 -3.42
N LYS A 239 -3.37 -1.81 -2.35
CA LYS A 239 -2.38 -0.73 -2.35
C LYS A 239 -1.01 -1.32 -2.05
N VAL A 240 -0.06 -1.08 -2.95
CA VAL A 240 1.34 -1.50 -2.80
C VAL A 240 2.26 -0.29 -2.67
N TRP A 241 3.27 -0.42 -1.82
CA TRP A 241 4.37 0.53 -1.68
C TRP A 241 5.55 0.08 -2.54
N LEU A 242 6.16 1.03 -3.25
CA LEU A 242 7.27 0.78 -4.17
C LEU A 242 8.42 1.75 -3.91
N ILE A 243 9.61 1.30 -4.24
CA ILE A 243 10.84 2.07 -4.12
C ILE A 243 11.16 2.65 -5.50
N SER A 244 11.01 3.96 -5.64
CA SER A 244 11.37 4.69 -6.86
C SER A 244 12.64 5.51 -6.66
N SER A 245 13.26 5.95 -7.75
CA SER A 245 14.42 6.85 -7.70
C SER A 245 14.17 8.15 -6.92
N LYS A 246 12.90 8.62 -6.87
CA LYS A 246 12.50 9.87 -6.20
C LYS A 246 12.06 9.68 -4.75
N GLY A 247 11.91 8.45 -4.27
CA GLY A 247 11.28 8.16 -2.98
C GLY A 247 10.37 6.93 -3.00
N LEU A 248 9.72 6.70 -1.86
CA LEU A 248 8.66 5.69 -1.74
C LEU A 248 7.39 6.21 -2.40
N VAL A 249 6.79 5.41 -3.27
CA VAL A 249 5.56 5.74 -4.00
C VAL A 249 4.52 4.64 -3.80
N THR A 250 3.25 4.96 -4.07
CA THR A 250 2.16 3.97 -3.99
C THR A 250 1.64 3.66 -5.38
N LYS A 251 1.24 2.41 -5.59
CA LYS A 251 0.47 1.96 -6.74
C LYS A 251 -0.66 1.06 -6.29
N TYR A 252 -1.59 0.80 -7.19
CA TYR A 252 -2.65 -0.18 -6.98
C TYR A 252 -2.43 -1.36 -7.90
N ILE A 253 -2.56 -2.56 -7.37
CA ILE A 253 -2.65 -3.80 -8.14
C ILE A 253 -4.06 -4.38 -7.97
N TYR A 254 -4.51 -5.11 -8.98
CA TYR A 254 -5.72 -5.90 -8.87
C TYR A 254 -5.39 -7.23 -8.18
N VAL A 255 -6.24 -7.62 -7.24
CA VAL A 255 -6.19 -8.89 -6.53
C VAL A 255 -7.62 -9.35 -6.31
N ASP A 256 -7.91 -10.63 -6.55
CA ASP A 256 -9.20 -11.17 -6.16
C ASP A 256 -9.33 -11.26 -4.63
N ARG A 257 -10.41 -10.68 -4.10
CA ARG A 257 -10.64 -10.51 -2.66
C ARG A 257 -12.03 -10.99 -2.23
N LEU A 258 -12.63 -11.93 -2.96
CA LEU A 258 -13.93 -12.50 -2.61
C LEU A 258 -13.94 -13.11 -1.20
N ASP A 259 -12.89 -13.83 -0.83
CA ASP A 259 -12.74 -14.42 0.51
C ASP A 259 -12.69 -13.38 1.63
N ASP A 260 -12.07 -12.23 1.37
CA ASP A 260 -11.98 -11.13 2.33
C ASP A 260 -13.33 -10.41 2.44
N PHE A 261 -14.06 -10.30 1.33
CA PHE A 261 -15.37 -9.70 1.26
C PHE A 261 -16.38 -10.45 2.14
N ILE A 262 -16.40 -11.79 2.06
CA ILE A 262 -17.28 -12.64 2.85
C ILE A 262 -16.98 -12.51 4.36
N LYS A 263 -15.72 -12.25 4.72
CA LYS A 263 -15.27 -12.10 6.12
C LYS A 263 -15.48 -10.69 6.68
N LEU A 264 -16.04 -9.75 5.92
CA LEU A 264 -16.29 -8.39 6.40
C LEU A 264 -17.31 -8.38 7.53
N SER A 265 -16.99 -7.64 8.60
CA SER A 265 -17.92 -7.41 9.71
C SER A 265 -19.14 -6.58 9.26
N ARG A 266 -20.30 -6.79 9.89
CA ARG A 266 -21.54 -6.04 9.63
C ARG A 266 -21.40 -4.51 9.43
N PRO A 267 -20.68 -3.74 10.28
CA PRO A 267 -20.53 -2.29 10.04
C PRO A 267 -19.76 -1.97 8.76
N LYS A 268 -18.77 -2.80 8.39
CA LYS A 268 -18.03 -2.66 7.12
C LYS A 268 -18.92 -2.96 5.92
N LEU A 269 -19.83 -3.92 6.03
CA LEU A 269 -20.82 -4.24 4.98
C LEU A 269 -21.81 -3.09 4.75
N ILE A 270 -22.24 -2.39 5.80
CA ILE A 270 -23.09 -1.19 5.66
C ILE A 270 -22.33 -0.12 4.85
N LEU A 271 -21.04 0.08 5.13
CA LEU A 271 -20.23 1.02 4.37
C LEU A 271 -20.10 0.63 2.90
N VAL A 272 -19.93 -0.66 2.60
CA VAL A 272 -19.94 -1.14 1.21
C VAL A 272 -21.30 -0.88 0.55
N ALA A 273 -22.41 -1.17 1.22
CA ALA A 273 -23.75 -0.93 0.69
C ALA A 273 -23.97 0.56 0.39
N LEU A 274 -23.43 1.48 1.21
CA LEU A 274 -23.46 2.91 0.93
C LEU A 274 -22.65 3.29 -0.32
N ILE A 275 -21.50 2.65 -0.55
CA ILE A 275 -20.68 2.83 -1.75
C ILE A 275 -21.44 2.30 -2.99
N GLU A 276 -22.08 1.15 -2.87
CA GLU A 276 -22.91 0.59 -3.95
C GLU A 276 -24.10 1.50 -4.28
N LEU A 277 -24.78 2.04 -3.26
CA LEU A 277 -25.87 3.01 -3.43
C LEU A 277 -25.35 4.30 -4.10
N GLN A 278 -24.16 4.76 -3.72
CA GLN A 278 -23.48 5.88 -4.36
C GLN A 278 -23.22 5.60 -5.85
N ASP A 279 -22.67 4.43 -6.18
CA ASP A 279 -22.38 4.01 -7.56
C ASP A 279 -23.66 3.88 -8.41
N LEU A 280 -24.81 3.59 -7.80
CA LEU A 280 -26.11 3.58 -8.46
C LEU A 280 -26.69 4.99 -8.67
N VAL A 281 -26.56 5.87 -7.68
CA VAL A 281 -27.20 7.20 -7.68
C VAL A 281 -26.41 8.23 -8.48
N ILE A 282 -25.08 8.26 -8.35
CA ILE A 282 -24.24 9.28 -9.01
C ILE A 282 -24.44 9.31 -10.53
N PRO A 283 -24.38 8.18 -11.27
CA PRO A 283 -24.55 8.22 -12.72
C PRO A 283 -25.92 8.72 -13.15
N GLN A 284 -26.97 8.45 -12.36
CA GLN A 284 -28.32 8.93 -12.66
C GLN A 284 -28.45 10.43 -12.40
N PHE A 285 -27.86 10.92 -11.31
CA PHE A 285 -27.82 12.34 -11.00
C PHE A 285 -27.01 13.14 -12.03
N GLU A 286 -25.87 12.63 -12.47
CA GLU A 286 -25.06 13.24 -13.54
C GLU A 286 -25.85 13.34 -14.85
N LYS A 287 -26.58 12.29 -15.24
CA LYS A 287 -27.46 12.32 -16.43
C LYS A 287 -28.56 13.38 -16.29
N PHE A 288 -29.19 13.47 -15.13
CA PHE A 288 -30.23 14.47 -14.87
C PHE A 288 -29.65 15.89 -14.94
N LEU A 289 -28.50 16.14 -14.30
CA LEU A 289 -27.80 17.44 -14.38
C LEU A 289 -27.42 17.80 -15.81
N LEU A 290 -26.92 16.85 -16.61
CA LEU A 290 -26.58 17.11 -18.01
C LEU A 290 -27.81 17.52 -18.84
N ILE A 291 -28.97 16.89 -18.61
CA ILE A 291 -30.23 17.27 -19.27
C ILE A 291 -30.67 18.66 -18.81
N PHE A 292 -30.60 18.93 -17.50
CA PHE A 292 -30.98 20.20 -16.92
C PHE A 292 -30.12 21.36 -17.45
N ILE A 293 -28.79 21.16 -17.53
CA ILE A 293 -27.86 22.13 -18.11
C ILE A 293 -28.16 22.37 -19.60
N LYS A 294 -28.44 21.32 -20.38
CA LYS A 294 -28.84 21.47 -21.80
C LYS A 294 -30.13 22.28 -21.94
N LEU A 295 -31.10 22.07 -21.05
CA LEU A 295 -32.36 22.80 -21.04
C LEU A 295 -32.13 24.28 -20.72
N ILE A 296 -31.32 24.59 -19.71
CA ILE A 296 -30.93 25.97 -19.37
C ILE A 296 -30.20 26.63 -20.54
N LEU A 297 -29.22 25.95 -21.14
CA LEU A 297 -28.48 26.46 -22.30
C LEU A 297 -29.42 26.72 -23.48
N TYR A 298 -30.36 25.82 -23.76
CA TYR A 298 -31.36 26.01 -24.81
C TYR A 298 -32.22 27.26 -24.57
N ILE A 299 -32.72 27.45 -23.34
CA ILE A 299 -33.48 28.64 -22.97
C ILE A 299 -32.63 29.90 -23.14
N LEU A 300 -31.38 29.89 -22.66
CA LEU A 300 -30.47 31.04 -22.79
C LEU A 300 -30.21 31.38 -24.26
N VAL A 301 -29.85 30.40 -25.09
CA VAL A 301 -29.61 30.60 -26.53
C VAL A 301 -30.86 31.14 -27.22
N ASN A 302 -32.05 30.62 -26.89
CA ASN A 302 -33.29 31.08 -27.49
C ASN A 302 -33.66 32.51 -27.04
N VAL A 303 -33.48 32.84 -25.76
CA VAL A 303 -33.76 34.19 -25.22
C VAL A 303 -32.78 35.20 -25.80
N PHE A 304 -31.48 34.92 -25.81
CA PHE A 304 -30.47 35.80 -26.41
C PHE A 304 -30.63 35.89 -27.93
N GLY A 305 -30.90 34.78 -28.61
CA GLY A 305 -31.12 34.75 -30.06
C GLY A 305 -32.33 35.57 -30.48
N ASN A 306 -33.48 35.38 -29.82
CA ASN A 306 -34.67 36.19 -30.07
C ASN A 306 -34.48 37.65 -29.63
N GLY A 307 -33.75 37.88 -28.54
CA GLY A 307 -33.37 39.23 -28.09
C GLY A 307 -32.59 39.99 -29.18
N ILE A 308 -31.56 39.37 -29.76
CA ILE A 308 -30.78 39.96 -30.87
C ILE A 308 -31.66 40.28 -32.07
N VAL A 309 -32.58 39.38 -32.45
CA VAL A 309 -33.51 39.61 -33.56
C VAL A 309 -34.42 40.81 -33.28
N ILE A 310 -34.93 40.96 -32.06
CA ILE A 310 -35.74 42.11 -31.65
C ILE A 310 -34.92 43.40 -31.70
N PHE A 311 -33.69 43.39 -31.19
CA PHE A 311 -32.78 44.56 -31.27
C PHE A 311 -32.53 44.98 -32.73
N ILE A 312 -32.26 44.04 -33.62
CA ILE A 312 -32.08 44.33 -35.05
C ILE A 312 -33.35 44.94 -35.67
N ARG A 313 -34.55 44.42 -35.32
CA ARG A 313 -35.82 44.98 -35.80
C ARG A 313 -36.07 46.41 -35.31
N ILE A 314 -35.75 46.69 -34.04
CA ILE A 314 -35.89 48.04 -33.47
C ILE A 314 -34.93 49.00 -34.18
N ILE A 315 -33.67 48.63 -34.36
CA ILE A 315 -32.68 49.45 -35.08
C ILE A 315 -33.17 49.76 -36.50
N ARG A 316 -33.69 48.75 -37.22
CA ARG A 316 -34.24 48.93 -38.56
C ARG A 316 -35.43 49.90 -38.58
N LEU A 317 -36.37 49.76 -37.65
CA LEU A 317 -37.52 50.67 -37.55
C LEU A 317 -37.10 52.11 -37.22
N VAL A 318 -36.08 52.30 -36.38
CA VAL A 318 -35.54 53.63 -36.08
C VAL A 318 -34.88 54.24 -37.30
N ILE A 319 -34.09 53.47 -38.06
CA ILE A 319 -33.47 53.91 -39.31
C ILE A 319 -34.53 54.27 -40.36
N ASP A 320 -35.55 53.44 -40.54
CA ASP A 320 -36.64 53.68 -41.50
C ASP A 320 -37.48 54.93 -41.14
N ASN A 321 -37.64 55.22 -39.85
CA ASN A 321 -38.28 56.47 -39.39
C ASN A 321 -37.38 57.71 -39.51
N TRP A 322 -36.06 57.55 -39.57
CA TRP A 322 -35.11 58.66 -39.75
C TRP A 322 -34.92 59.06 -41.22
N LEU A 323 -35.24 58.14 -42.15
CA LEU A 323 -35.16 58.33 -43.60
C LEU A 323 -36.45 58.88 -44.25
N LYS A 324 -37.51 59.06 -43.46
CA LYS A 324 -38.75 59.79 -43.81
C LYS A 324 -38.67 61.21 -43.27
#